data_AF-A0A4Q2U743-F1
#
_entry.id   AF-A0A4Q2U743-F1
#
_cell.length_a   1.000
_cell.length_b   1.000
_cell.length_c   1.000
_cell.angle_alpha   90.00
_cell.angle_beta   90.00
_cell.angle_gamma   90.00
#
_symmetry.space_group_name_H-M   'P 1'
#
loop_
_entity.id
_entity.type
_entity.pdbx_description
1 polymer ?
#
loop_
_entity_poly.entity_id
_entity_poly.type
_entity_poly.pdbx_seq_one_letter_code
_entity_poly.pdbx_strand_id
1 'polypeptide(L)' 'MQLDVHQTKLLRWVEAKEPVLGIFFNMSELDPMIHGGFIEKRPVPRQKGQLVLTEAGKAALQAAH' A
#
# COMPACT_ATOMS: atom_id res chain seq x y z
N MET A 1 -14.26 6.10 2.05
CA MET A 1 -14.18 4.68 1.64
C MET A 1 -13.75 3.91 2.88
N GLN A 2 -14.51 2.90 3.31
CA GLN A 2 -14.16 2.08 4.47
C GLN A 2 -13.23 0.95 4.00
N LEU A 3 -12.09 0.76 4.66
CA LEU A 3 -11.18 -0.33 4.35
C LEU A 3 -11.78 -1.66 4.80
N ASP A 4 -11.74 -2.67 3.94
CA ASP A 4 -12.09 -4.02 4.35
C ASP A 4 -10.93 -4.69 5.13
N VAL A 5 -11.20 -5.86 5.72
CA VAL A 5 -10.23 -6.63 6.52
C VAL A 5 -9.01 -7.02 5.69
N HIS A 6 -9.18 -7.31 4.40
CA HIS A 6 -8.12 -7.71 3.49
C HIS A 6 -7.24 -6.52 3.09
N GLN A 7 -7.85 -5.38 2.75
CA GLN A 7 -7.16 -4.13 2.47
C GLN A 7 -6.36 -3.65 3.69
N THR A 8 -6.93 -3.77 4.89
CA THR A 8 -6.23 -3.45 6.14
C THR A 8 -4.98 -4.33 6.32
N LYS A 9 -5.06 -5.63 6.03
CA LYS A 9 -3.89 -6.53 6.09
C LYS A 9 -2.82 -6.16 5.07
N LEU A 10 -3.22 -5.79 3.85
CA LEU A 10 -2.28 -5.36 2.82
C LEU A 10 -1.60 -4.04 3.19
N LEU A 11 -2.33 -3.06 3.72
CA LEU A 11 -1.74 -1.81 4.20
C LEU A 11 -0.76 -2.05 5.35
N ARG A 12 -1.09 -2.92 6.31
CA ARG A 12 -0.15 -3.34 7.38
C ARG A 12 1.08 -4.04 6.83
N TRP A 13 0.93 -4.85 5.78
CA TRP A 13 2.07 -5.48 5.11
C TRP A 13 2.98 -4.44 4.44
N VAL A 14 2.40 -3.46 3.76
CA VAL A 14 3.16 -2.34 3.18
C VAL A 14 3.89 -1.58 4.28
N GLU A 15 3.19 -1.17 5.35
CA GLU A 15 3.76 -0.47 6.52
C GLU A 15 4.93 -1.24 7.14
N ALA A 16 4.78 -2.54 7.38
CA ALA A 16 5.81 -3.37 8.01
C ALA A 16 7.03 -3.64 7.11
N LYS A 17 6.91 -3.38 5.81
CA LYS A 17 7.94 -3.70 4.80
C LYS A 17 8.44 -2.47 4.05
N GLU A 18 8.13 -1.27 4.52
CA GLU A 18 8.58 -0.06 3.85
C GLU A 18 10.11 0.08 3.89
N PRO A 19 10.76 0.36 2.75
CA PRO A 19 10.19 0.45 1.41
C PRO A 19 9.95 -0.94 0.77
N VAL A 20 8.75 -1.19 0.24
CA VAL A 20 8.48 -2.44 -0.49
C VAL A 20 9.15 -2.35 -1.87
N LEU A 21 10.28 -3.04 -2.02
CA LEU A 21 11.08 -3.08 -3.24
C LEU A 21 10.83 -4.39 -4.02
N GLY A 22 10.57 -4.31 -5.34
CA GLY A 22 10.59 -5.48 -6.23
C GLY A 22 9.23 -6.02 -6.69
N ILE A 23 9.00 -7.33 -6.57
CA ILE A 23 7.86 -8.06 -7.16
C ILE A 23 6.61 -7.91 -6.28
N PHE A 24 5.60 -7.23 -6.82
CA PHE A 24 4.28 -7.15 -6.23
C PHE A 24 3.51 -8.43 -6.55
N PHE A 25 3.32 -9.30 -5.55
CA PHE A 25 2.62 -10.57 -5.75
C PHE A 25 1.11 -10.40 -6.00
N ASN A 26 0.52 -9.24 -5.68
CA ASN A 26 -0.92 -8.96 -5.82
C ASN A 26 -1.21 -7.53 -6.31
N MET A 27 -0.72 -7.17 -7.50
CA MET A 27 -1.02 -5.85 -8.09
C MET A 27 -2.53 -5.56 -8.20
N SER A 28 -3.36 -6.56 -8.53
CA SER A 28 -4.81 -6.42 -8.63
C SER A 28 -5.48 -6.01 -7.31
N GLU A 29 -4.86 -6.36 -6.17
CA GLU A 29 -5.37 -5.98 -4.85
C GLU A 29 -4.78 -4.66 -4.36
N LEU A 30 -3.57 -4.33 -4.80
CA LEU A 30 -2.89 -3.07 -4.47
C LEU A 30 -3.40 -1.89 -5.30
N ASP A 31 -3.81 -2.12 -6.55
CA ASP A 31 -4.29 -1.08 -7.47
C ASP A 31 -5.44 -0.25 -6.89
N PRO A 32 -6.50 -0.83 -6.28
CA PRO A 32 -7.54 -0.04 -5.62
C PRO A 32 -7.03 0.87 -4.50
N MET A 33 -6.00 0.45 -3.76
CA MET A 33 -5.41 1.24 -2.68
C MET A 33 -4.46 2.32 -3.21
N ILE A 34 -3.80 2.06 -4.33
CA ILE A 34 -3.01 3.05 -5.06
C ILE A 34 -3.93 4.12 -5.65
N HIS A 35 -4.99 3.71 -6.35
CA HIS A 35 -6.00 4.62 -6.91
C HIS A 35 -6.78 5.36 -5.82
N GLY A 36 -7.01 4.73 -4.67
CA GLY A 36 -7.63 5.33 -3.49
C GLY A 36 -6.71 6.29 -2.73
N GLY A 37 -5.44 6.43 -3.13
CA GLY A 37 -4.48 7.34 -2.51
C GLY A 37 -3.93 6.89 -1.16
N PHE A 38 -4.11 5.61 -0.77
CA PHE A 38 -3.58 5.04 0.46
C PHE A 38 -2.13 4.54 0.32
N ILE A 39 -1.74 4.19 -0.91
CA ILE A 39 -0.39 3.76 -1.27
C ILE A 39 0.11 4.60 -2.44
N GLU A 40 1.32 5.10 -2.33
CA GLU A 40 2.07 5.74 -3.40
C GLU A 40 3.01 4.73 -4.05
N LYS A 41 2.96 4.62 -5.38
CA LYS A 41 3.92 3.85 -6.18
C LYS A 41 4.97 4.77 -6.78
N ARG A 42 6.20 4.71 -6.26
CA ARG A 42 7.34 5.50 -6.75
C ARG A 42 8.16 4.71 -7.78
N PRO A 43 8.62 5.36 -8.86
CA PRO A 43 9.51 4.73 -9.82
C PRO A 43 10.89 4.47 -9.18
N VAL A 44 11.45 3.28 -9.40
CA VAL A 44 12.80 2.93 -8.97
C VAL A 44 13.58 2.37 -10.16
N PRO A 45 14.78 2.90 -10.47
CA PRO A 45 15.59 2.38 -11.56
C PRO A 45 15.85 0.87 -11.41
N ARG A 46 15.64 0.12 -12.50
CA ARG A 46 15.89 -1.34 -12.58
C ARG A 46 14.99 -2.21 -11.67
N GLN A 47 13.88 -1.67 -11.18
CA GLN A 47 12.87 -2.42 -10.40
C GLN A 47 11.45 -2.10 -10.89
N LYS A 48 10.45 -2.88 -10.45
CA LYS A 48 9.03 -2.63 -10.78
C LYS A 48 8.45 -1.38 -10.08
N GLY A 49 9.20 -0.78 -9.16
CA GLY A 49 8.82 0.40 -8.37
C GLY A 49 9.01 0.14 -6.88
N GLN A 50 8.68 1.15 -6.09
CA GLN A 50 8.63 1.14 -4.64
C GLN A 50 7.20 1.47 -4.22
N LEU A 51 6.65 0.73 -3.25
CA LEU A 51 5.40 1.11 -2.61
C LEU A 51 5.68 1.75 -1.25
N VAL A 52 4.98 2.84 -0.99
CA VAL A 52 5.03 3.60 0.26
C VAL A 52 3.60 3.93 0.67
N LEU A 53 3.26 3.76 1.93
CA LEU A 53 2.02 4.13 2.54
C LEU A 53 1.95 5.66 2.63
N THR A 54 0.85 6.23 2.15
CA THR A 54 0.62 7.67 2.27
C THR A 54 0.17 8.02 3.68
N GLU A 55 0.15 9.31 4.01
CA GLU A 55 -0.46 9.79 5.26
C GLU A 55 -1.94 9.39 5.36
N ALA A 56 -2.67 9.36 4.25
CA ALA A 56 -4.05 8.85 4.21
C ALA A 56 -4.11 7.34 4.51
N GLY A 57 -3.16 6.55 3.99
CA GLY A 57 -3.03 5.12 4.30
C GLY A 57 -2.76 4.88 5.78
N LYS A 58 -1.84 5.64 6.39
CA LYS A 58 -1.53 5.59 7.83
C LYS A 58 -2.74 5.94 8.68
N ALA A 59 -3.42 7.04 8.35
CA ALA A 59 -4.63 7.45 9.07
C ALA A 59 -5.75 6.41 8.96
N ALA A 60 -5.91 5.79 7.79
CA ALA A 60 -6.91 4.75 7.59
C ALA A 60 -6.60 3.46 8.37
N LEU A 61 -5.31 3.10 8.51
CA LEU A 61 -4.89 2.01 9.41
C LEU A 61 -5.16 2.31 10.88
N GLN A 62 -4.92 3.54 11.32
CA GLN A 62 -5.17 3.96 12.70
C GLN A 62 -6.67 3.98 13.03
N ALA A 63 -7.51 4.39 12.08
CA ALA A 63 -8.97 4.40 12.24
C ALA A 63 -9.61 3.00 12.18
N ALA A 64 -8.87 1.98 11.71
CA ALA A 64 -9.31 0.59 11.67
C ALA A 64 -9.01 -0.17 12.99
N HIS A 65 -8.49 0.51 14.00
CA HIS A 65 -8.26 0.03 15.37
C HIS A 65 -9.37 0.50 16.32
#